data_AF-A0A379C579-F1
#
_entry.id   AF-A0A379C579-F1
#
_cell.length_a   1.000
_cell.length_b   1.000
_cell.length_c   1.000
_cell.angle_alpha   90.00
_cell.angle_beta   90.00
_cell.angle_gamma   90.00
#
_symmetry.space_group_name_H-M   'P 1'
#
loop_
_entity.id
_entity.type
_entity.pdbx_description
1 polymer ?
#
loop_
_entity_poly.entity_id
_entity_poly.type
_entity_poly.pdbx_seq_one_letter_code
_entity_poly.pdbx_strand_id
1 'polypeptide(L)'
;MKNSKNFNLFLMDGEVTGRIKCTLSNWTGIAYKIPRTYLDKCKDRLDLKQSGVYFLFGKNDDGDDEVYIGQAGIRKNGEGVLFRVAEHLKDEIYFSDAVMLTTQNNSFGPTEISYLENKFTNMAIDVDRYKVRN
;
A
#
# COMPACT_ATOMS: atom_id res chain seq x y z
N MET A 1 17.47 -13.31 -16.41
CA MET A 1 18.19 -12.04 -16.69
C MET A 1 17.81 -11.03 -15.63
N LYS A 2 18.79 -10.38 -14.98
CA LYS A 2 18.52 -9.19 -14.15
C LYS A 2 18.38 -8.00 -15.10
N ASN A 3 17.14 -7.58 -15.37
CA ASN A 3 16.89 -6.38 -16.15
C ASN A 3 16.84 -5.20 -15.19
N SER A 4 17.72 -4.22 -15.38
CA SER A 4 17.65 -2.94 -14.69
C SER A 4 16.31 -2.28 -15.02
N LYS A 5 15.62 -1.78 -13.99
CA LYS A 5 14.37 -1.04 -14.13
C LYS A 5 14.54 0.34 -13.52
N ASN A 6 14.13 1.37 -14.25
CA ASN A 6 14.02 2.72 -13.72
C ASN A 6 12.64 2.91 -13.11
N PHE A 7 12.58 3.37 -11.88
CA PHE A 7 11.36 3.85 -11.24
C PHE A 7 11.51 5.33 -10.92
N ASN A 8 10.38 6.05 -10.96
CA ASN A 8 10.31 7.45 -10.60
C ASN A 8 9.69 7.57 -9.20
N LEU A 9 10.41 8.21 -8.28
CA LEU A 9 9.89 8.61 -6.97
C LEU A 9 9.57 10.10 -7.00
N PHE A 10 8.30 10.43 -6.78
CA PHE A 10 7.82 11.79 -6.69
C PHE A 10 7.46 12.10 -5.23
N LEU A 11 8.24 12.99 -4.62
CA LEU A 11 8.01 13.51 -3.27
C LEU A 11 6.88 14.54 -3.33
N MET A 12 5.67 14.12 -2.94
CA MET A 12 4.47 14.94 -3.13
C MET A 12 4.45 16.17 -2.23
N ASP A 13 5.16 16.10 -1.10
CA ASP A 13 5.29 17.18 -0.12
C ASP A 13 6.66 17.86 -0.18
N GLY A 14 7.51 17.51 -1.15
CA GLY A 14 8.89 18.05 -1.27
C GLY A 14 9.89 17.50 -0.25
N GLU A 15 9.46 16.62 0.65
CA GLU A 15 10.26 16.01 1.71
C GLU A 15 10.21 14.47 1.66
N VAL A 16 11.30 13.81 2.08
CA VAL A 16 11.42 12.33 2.07
C VAL A 16 10.58 11.64 3.15
N THR A 17 10.18 12.40 4.17
CA THR A 17 9.33 11.96 5.29
C THR A 17 7.84 12.09 4.99
N GLY A 18 7.47 12.75 3.89
CA GLY A 18 6.08 12.97 3.48
C GLY A 18 5.54 11.85 2.59
N ARG A 19 4.52 12.18 1.79
CA ARG A 19 3.90 11.24 0.85
C ARG A 19 4.79 11.06 -0.37
N ILE A 20 5.01 9.82 -0.76
CA ILE A 20 5.82 9.46 -1.93
C ILE A 20 4.95 8.69 -2.92
N LYS A 21 4.98 9.11 -4.18
CA LYS A 21 4.41 8.38 -5.32
C LYS A 21 5.53 7.66 -6.06
N CYS A 22 5.34 6.38 -6.37
CA CYS A 22 6.26 5.59 -7.16
C CYS A 22 5.58 5.09 -8.44
N THR A 23 6.23 5.25 -9.59
CA THR A 23 5.76 4.77 -10.90
C THR A 23 6.89 4.12 -11.68
N LEU A 24 6.57 3.11 -12.50
CA LEU A 24 7.49 2.55 -13.49
C LEU A 24 7.08 2.98 -14.89
N SER A 25 8.04 3.33 -15.76
CA SER A 25 7.77 3.65 -17.15
C SER A 25 7.13 2.46 -17.87
N ASN A 26 6.11 2.73 -18.70
CA ASN A 26 5.36 1.74 -19.47
C ASN A 26 4.65 0.66 -18.62
N TRP A 27 4.35 0.98 -17.35
CA TRP A 27 3.53 0.13 -16.48
C TRP A 27 2.43 0.97 -15.83
N THR A 28 1.21 0.45 -15.79
CA THR A 28 0.06 1.15 -15.19
C THR A 28 0.06 1.05 -13.67
N GLY A 29 0.88 0.18 -13.07
CA GLY A 29 1.01 0.05 -11.63
C GLY A 29 1.56 1.33 -11.01
N ILE A 30 0.96 1.71 -9.89
CA ILE A 30 1.32 2.90 -9.13
C ILE A 30 1.31 2.55 -7.65
N ALA A 31 2.39 2.93 -6.97
CA ALA A 31 2.55 2.71 -5.54
C ALA A 31 2.65 4.03 -4.80
N TYR A 32 2.17 4.04 -3.56
CA TYR A 32 2.28 5.15 -2.65
C TYR A 32 2.85 4.70 -1.33
N LYS A 33 3.82 5.44 -0.79
CA LYS A 33 4.20 5.38 0.61
C LYS A 33 3.62 6.61 1.29
N ILE A 34 2.76 6.41 2.28
CA ILE A 34 2.04 7.48 2.98
C ILE A 34 2.23 7.27 4.49
N PRO A 35 2.85 8.22 5.20
CA PRO A 35 2.88 8.21 6.66
C PRO A 35 1.46 8.21 7.23
N ARG A 36 1.23 7.51 8.35
CA ARG A 36 -0.08 7.42 9.03
C ARG A 36 -0.73 8.80 9.20
N THR A 37 0.05 9.78 9.62
CA THR A 37 -0.39 11.17 9.87
C THR A 37 -0.77 11.95 8.61
N TYR A 38 -0.43 11.45 7.41
CA TYR A 38 -0.70 12.11 6.13
C TYR A 38 -1.84 11.44 5.35
N LEU A 39 -2.47 10.37 5.86
CA LEU A 39 -3.56 9.66 5.18
C LEU A 39 -4.73 10.58 4.81
N ASP A 40 -5.10 11.52 5.69
CA ASP A 40 -6.16 12.49 5.42
C ASP A 40 -5.86 13.41 4.23
N LYS A 41 -4.58 13.67 3.94
CA LYS A 41 -4.16 14.48 2.79
C LYS A 41 -4.32 13.75 1.45
N CYS A 42 -4.76 12.49 1.44
CA CYS A 42 -4.89 11.68 0.22
C CYS A 42 -6.34 11.45 -0.23
N LYS A 43 -7.33 12.02 0.48
CA LYS A 43 -8.77 11.79 0.22
C LYS A 43 -9.25 12.22 -1.18
N ASP A 44 -8.55 13.17 -1.79
CA ASP A 44 -8.82 13.72 -3.11
C ASP A 44 -8.22 12.87 -4.26
N ARG A 45 -7.46 11.81 -3.94
CA ARG A 45 -6.72 11.02 -4.93
C ARG A 45 -7.56 9.87 -5.46
N LEU A 46 -8.09 10.06 -6.66
CA LEU A 46 -9.02 9.13 -7.31
C LEU A 46 -8.45 7.74 -7.55
N ASP A 47 -7.15 7.63 -7.82
CA ASP A 47 -6.47 6.36 -7.99
C ASP A 47 -6.44 5.52 -6.70
N LEU A 48 -6.36 6.17 -5.53
CA LEU A 48 -6.43 5.51 -4.23
C LEU A 48 -7.86 5.09 -3.82
N LYS A 49 -8.88 5.49 -4.60
CA LYS A 49 -10.25 4.99 -4.46
C LYS A 49 -10.51 3.70 -5.23
N GLN A 50 -9.50 3.18 -5.92
CA GLN A 50 -9.59 1.97 -6.73
C GLN A 50 -9.24 0.71 -5.91
N SER A 51 -9.43 -0.45 -6.53
CA SER A 51 -8.97 -1.72 -5.97
C SER A 51 -7.45 -1.73 -5.85
N GLY A 52 -6.93 -2.37 -4.81
CA GLY A 52 -5.49 -2.43 -4.55
C GLY A 52 -5.12 -3.37 -3.44
N VAL A 53 -3.80 -3.48 -3.23
CA VAL A 53 -3.18 -4.17 -2.09
C VAL A 53 -2.41 -3.14 -1.30
N TYR A 54 -2.39 -3.30 0.01
CA TYR A 54 -1.72 -2.39 0.93
C TYR A 54 -0.90 -3.15 1.97
N PHE A 55 0.10 -2.45 2.49
CA PHE A 55 1.02 -2.89 3.52
C PHE A 55 0.95 -1.84 4.63
N LEU A 56 0.75 -2.27 5.87
CA LEU A 56 0.82 -1.41 7.04
C LEU A 56 2.09 -1.80 7.80
N PHE A 57 3.10 -0.94 7.75
CA PHE A 57 4.37 -1.16 8.44
C PHE A 57 4.34 -0.51 9.80
N GLY A 58 4.77 -1.24 10.82
CA GLY A 58 4.82 -0.77 12.18
C GLY A 58 5.72 -1.65 13.05
N LYS A 59 5.43 -1.62 14.34
CA LYS A 59 6.04 -2.49 15.34
C LYS A 59 4.95 -3.21 16.12
N ASN A 60 5.20 -4.45 16.50
CA ASN A 60 4.31 -5.17 17.41
C ASN A 60 4.53 -4.73 18.87
N ASP A 61 3.77 -5.33 19.79
CA ASP A 61 3.84 -5.01 21.23
C ASP A 61 5.20 -5.38 21.86
N ASP A 62 5.93 -6.32 21.25
CA ASP A 62 7.27 -6.73 21.66
C ASP A 62 8.37 -5.80 21.11
N GLY A 63 8.01 -4.85 20.23
CA GLY A 63 8.92 -3.89 19.59
C GLY A 63 9.56 -4.37 18.28
N ASP A 64 9.25 -5.58 17.84
CA ASP A 64 9.73 -6.14 16.57
C ASP A 64 9.03 -5.50 15.38
N ASP A 65 9.72 -5.42 14.25
CA ASP A 65 9.16 -4.89 13.01
C ASP A 65 8.06 -5.83 12.48
N GLU A 66 6.88 -5.25 12.23
CA GLU A 66 5.67 -5.98 11.82
C GLU A 66 5.10 -5.38 10.54
N VAL A 67 4.51 -6.24 9.69
CA VAL A 67 3.76 -5.82 8.51
C VAL A 67 2.41 -6.55 8.45
N TYR A 68 1.34 -5.77 8.29
CA TYR A 68 0.03 -6.29 7.89
C TYR A 68 -0.15 -6.09 6.39
N ILE A 69 -0.50 -7.14 5.66
CA ILE A 69 -0.70 -7.09 4.21
C ILE A 69 -2.16 -7.41 3.94
N GLY A 70 -2.86 -6.49 3.29
CA GLY A 70 -4.29 -6.63 3.02
C GLY A 70 -4.67 -6.19 1.62
N GLN A 71 -5.82 -6.64 1.16
CA GLN A 71 -6.43 -6.17 -0.08
C GLN A 71 -7.71 -5.33 0.14
N ALA A 72 -8.08 -4.57 -0.89
CA ALA A 72 -9.34 -3.85 -0.94
C ALA A 72 -9.84 -3.75 -2.38
N GLY A 73 -11.13 -4.07 -2.60
CA GLY A 73 -11.82 -3.76 -3.85
C GLY A 73 -12.60 -2.44 -3.76
N ILE A 74 -13.02 -1.92 -4.92
CA ILE A 74 -13.96 -0.77 -4.98
C ILE A 74 -15.28 -1.14 -4.31
N ARG A 75 -15.72 -0.30 -3.37
CA ARG A 75 -17.01 -0.41 -2.68
C ARG A 75 -18.10 0.37 -3.43
N LYS A 76 -19.37 0.09 -3.10
CA LYS A 76 -20.55 0.77 -3.70
C LYS A 76 -20.55 2.29 -3.51
N ASN A 77 -19.88 2.80 -2.47
CA ASN A 77 -19.72 4.22 -2.20
C ASN A 77 -18.59 4.88 -3.01
N GLY A 78 -17.95 4.14 -3.92
CA GLY A 78 -16.85 4.65 -4.75
C GLY A 78 -15.50 4.74 -4.03
N GLU A 79 -15.37 4.14 -2.86
CA GLU A 79 -14.13 4.10 -2.08
C GLU A 79 -13.39 2.77 -2.26
N GLY A 80 -12.07 2.76 -2.08
CA GLY A 80 -11.23 1.60 -2.32
C GLY A 80 -10.09 1.46 -1.30
N VAL A 81 -8.86 1.28 -1.80
CA VAL A 81 -7.70 0.93 -0.97
C VAL A 81 -7.41 1.94 0.14
N LEU A 82 -7.48 3.25 -0.12
CA LEU A 82 -7.24 4.26 0.93
C LEU A 82 -8.30 4.20 2.03
N PHE A 83 -9.56 3.95 1.68
CA PHE A 83 -10.61 3.84 2.67
C PHE A 83 -10.40 2.65 3.59
N ARG A 84 -10.00 1.49 3.03
CA ARG A 84 -9.67 0.30 3.83
C ARG A 84 -8.49 0.58 4.77
N VAL A 85 -7.43 1.24 4.27
CA VAL A 85 -6.28 1.65 5.11
C VAL A 85 -6.70 2.63 6.21
N ALA A 86 -7.59 3.57 5.91
CA ALA A 86 -8.08 4.54 6.88
C ALA A 86 -8.96 3.91 7.98
N GLU A 87 -9.65 2.79 7.70
CA GLU A 87 -10.38 2.05 8.74
C GLU A 87 -9.43 1.55 9.83
N HIS A 88 -8.22 1.09 9.46
CA HIS A 88 -7.17 0.65 10.40
C HIS A 88 -6.63 1.78 11.30
N LEU A 89 -7.01 3.05 11.06
CA LEU A 89 -6.69 4.12 12.01
C LEU A 89 -7.43 3.99 13.34
N LYS A 90 -8.56 3.26 13.34
CA LYS A 90 -9.42 3.04 14.50
C LYS A 90 -9.19 1.68 15.16
N ASP A 91 -8.40 0.82 14.53
CA ASP A 91 -8.10 -0.51 15.02
C ASP A 91 -6.98 -0.44 16.08
N GLU A 92 -6.86 -1.50 16.88
CA GLU A 92 -5.80 -1.62 17.90
C GLU A 92 -4.39 -1.71 17.27
N ILE A 93 -4.31 -2.10 16.00
CA ILE A 93 -3.06 -2.25 15.28
C ILE A 93 -2.48 -0.88 14.94
N TYR A 94 -1.30 -0.59 15.50
CA TYR A 94 -0.53 0.59 15.14
C TYR A 94 0.33 0.34 13.89
N PHE A 95 0.38 1.34 13.00
CA PHE A 95 1.32 1.36 11.87
C PHE A 95 1.87 2.78 11.69
N SER A 96 3.14 2.92 11.35
CA SER A 96 3.77 4.22 11.07
C SER A 96 3.56 4.65 9.62
N ASP A 97 3.63 3.70 8.69
CA ASP A 97 3.61 3.95 7.25
C ASP A 97 2.69 2.95 6.55
N ALA A 98 1.88 3.46 5.61
CA ALA A 98 1.12 2.63 4.69
C ALA A 98 1.78 2.66 3.31
N VAL A 99 2.00 1.49 2.72
CA VAL A 99 2.32 1.37 1.29
C VAL A 99 1.11 0.81 0.57
N MET A 100 0.60 1.52 -0.45
CA MET A 100 -0.56 1.09 -1.24
C MET A 100 -0.15 0.92 -2.69
N LEU A 101 -0.51 -0.21 -3.30
CA LEU A 101 -0.33 -0.52 -4.71
C LEU A 101 -1.69 -0.62 -5.40
N THR A 102 -1.85 0.15 -6.46
CA THR A 102 -3.04 0.12 -7.33
C THR A 102 -2.60 0.37 -8.78
N THR A 103 -3.52 0.77 -9.65
CA THR A 103 -3.28 1.01 -11.06
C THR A 103 -3.78 2.39 -11.46
N GLN A 104 -3.19 3.00 -12.48
CA GLN A 104 -3.63 4.30 -12.99
C GLN A 104 -4.96 4.22 -13.75
N ASN A 105 -5.33 3.03 -14.21
CA ASN A 105 -6.46 2.78 -15.11
C ASN A 105 -7.52 1.83 -14.53
N ASN A 106 -7.52 1.60 -13.21
CA ASN A 106 -8.48 0.74 -12.51
C ASN A 106 -8.57 -0.69 -13.06
N SER A 107 -7.43 -1.28 -13.43
CA SER A 107 -7.39 -2.61 -14.03
C SER A 107 -7.35 -3.75 -13.02
N PHE A 108 -7.33 -3.47 -11.71
CA PHE A 108 -7.36 -4.50 -10.68
C PHE A 108 -8.80 -4.92 -10.34
N GLY A 109 -9.13 -6.17 -10.62
CA GLY A 109 -10.31 -6.86 -10.13
C GLY A 109 -10.01 -7.74 -8.91
N PRO A 110 -11.03 -8.44 -8.36
CA PRO A 110 -10.87 -9.30 -7.19
C PRO A 110 -9.79 -10.38 -7.34
N THR A 111 -9.65 -10.94 -8.54
CA THR A 111 -8.65 -11.97 -8.83
C THR A 111 -7.23 -11.42 -8.69
N GLU A 112 -6.95 -10.24 -9.26
CA GLU A 112 -5.62 -9.64 -9.19
C GLU A 112 -5.25 -9.29 -7.76
N ILE A 113 -6.15 -8.66 -7.00
CA ILE A 113 -5.85 -8.24 -5.63
C ILE A 113 -5.68 -9.44 -4.68
N SER A 114 -6.45 -10.52 -4.87
CA SER A 114 -6.28 -11.74 -4.06
C SER A 114 -4.99 -12.47 -4.39
N TYR A 115 -4.61 -12.53 -5.68
CA TYR A 115 -3.31 -13.08 -6.07
C TYR A 115 -2.16 -12.25 -5.50
N LEU A 116 -2.24 -10.92 -5.59
CA LEU A 116 -1.18 -10.02 -5.12
C LEU A 116 -1.03 -10.07 -3.60
N GLU A 117 -2.13 -10.04 -2.84
CA GLU A 117 -2.10 -10.20 -1.38
C GLU A 117 -1.40 -11.51 -1.01
N ASN A 118 -1.87 -12.66 -1.51
CA ASN A 118 -1.26 -13.96 -1.22
C ASN A 118 0.23 -14.00 -1.59
N LYS A 119 0.58 -13.49 -2.78
CA LYS A 119 1.96 -13.46 -3.26
C LYS A 119 2.85 -12.60 -2.35
N PHE A 120 2.41 -11.41 -1.99
CA PHE A 120 3.20 -10.50 -1.16
C PHE A 120 3.30 -11.00 0.28
N THR A 121 2.25 -11.60 0.84
CA THR A 121 2.27 -12.28 2.14
C THR A 121 3.32 -13.39 2.17
N ASN A 122 3.29 -14.30 1.19
CA ASN A 122 4.28 -15.38 1.11
C ASN A 122 5.71 -14.83 0.92
N MET A 123 5.88 -13.83 0.05
CA MET A 123 7.20 -13.20 -0.13
C MET A 123 7.72 -12.53 1.15
N ALA A 124 6.85 -11.92 1.95
CA ALA A 124 7.23 -11.30 3.21
C ALA A 124 7.63 -12.35 4.26
N ILE A 125 6.89 -13.46 4.33
CA ILE A 125 7.23 -14.61 5.19
C ILE A 125 8.57 -15.22 4.76
N ASP A 126 8.78 -15.47 3.47
CA ASP A 126 10.00 -16.09 2.94
C ASP A 126 11.25 -15.23 3.18
N VAL A 127 11.11 -13.91 3.15
CA VAL A 127 12.22 -12.95 3.34
C VAL A 127 12.52 -12.71 4.83
N ASP A 128 11.56 -12.97 5.72
CA ASP A 128 11.69 -12.93 7.18
C ASP A 128 12.34 -11.64 7.73
N ARG A 129 11.97 -10.49 7.16
CA ARG A 129 12.42 -9.16 7.62
C ARG A 129 11.43 -8.46 8.54
N TYR A 130 10.16 -8.84 8.45
CA TYR A 130 9.06 -8.32 9.24
C TYR A 130 8.21 -9.50 9.67
N LYS A 131 7.73 -9.50 10.90
CA LYS A 131 6.69 -10.44 11.33
C LYS A 131 5.44 -10.14 10.53
N VAL A 132 4.93 -11.12 9.78
CA VAL A 132 3.71 -10.94 9.01
C VAL A 132 2.51 -11.18 9.91
N ARG A 133 1.64 -10.16 10.02
CA ARG A 133 0.38 -10.23 10.75
C ARG A 133 -0.77 -10.46 9.77
N ASN A 134 -1.53 -11.52 9.99
CA ASN A 134 -2.73 -11.87 9.24
C ASN A 134 -3.99 -11.55 10.06
#